data_AF-A0A949REG3-F1
#
_entry.id   AF-A0A949REG3-F1
#
_cell.length_a   1.000
_cell.length_b   1.000
_cell.length_c   1.000
_cell.angle_alpha   90.00
_cell.angle_beta   90.00
_cell.angle_gamma   90.00
#
_symmetry.space_group_name_H-M   'P 1'
#
loop_
_entity.id
_entity.type
_entity.pdbx_description
1 polymer ?
#
loop_
_entity_poly.entity_id
_entity_poly.type
_entity_poly.pdbx_seq_one_letter_code
_entity_poly.pdbx_strand_id
1 'polypeptide(L)'
;MENSDSTTPLIYGEFDTDMVRVNHNLGVGCSAFGGGTKVLALENGTPPVAPINGVLLYADEPSSELKVMDEAGNVTTLSPHHFSLMRPSEPMAWSYWSENRALDRRINVDMLRVVRVVERMSGERMVLEATGDGEPLPARSCEGEGELEVLRTELREAQEQIRLLQERVGALEPGTPQDR
;
A
#
# COMPACT_ATOMS: atom_id res chain seq x y z
N MET A 1 -24.78 -35.84 -8.85
CA MET A 1 -23.44 -35.59 -8.27
C MET A 1 -23.29 -36.59 -7.14
N GLU A 2 -22.57 -37.68 -7.40
CA GLU A 2 -22.39 -38.76 -6.45
C GLU A 2 -20.97 -38.66 -5.91
N ASN A 3 -20.84 -38.73 -4.59
CA ASN A 3 -19.58 -38.50 -3.87
C ASN A 3 -19.34 -39.53 -2.76
N SER A 4 -20.17 -40.58 -2.72
CA SER A 4 -20.24 -41.55 -1.63
C SER A 4 -19.17 -42.64 -1.69
N ASP A 5 -18.59 -42.92 -2.87
CA ASP A 5 -17.68 -44.05 -3.07
C ASP A 5 -16.23 -43.64 -3.41
N SER A 6 -15.91 -42.34 -3.38
CA SER A 6 -14.56 -41.82 -3.60
C SER A 6 -13.80 -41.68 -2.28
N THR A 7 -12.53 -42.09 -2.25
CA THR A 7 -11.62 -41.78 -1.13
C THR A 7 -11.20 -40.31 -1.10
N THR A 8 -11.44 -39.56 -2.19
CA THR A 8 -11.18 -38.12 -2.31
C THR A 8 -12.41 -37.40 -2.86
N PRO A 9 -13.48 -37.29 -2.06
CA PRO A 9 -14.71 -36.66 -2.49
C PRO A 9 -14.52 -35.16 -2.78
N LEU A 10 -15.27 -34.52 -3.70
CA LEU A 10 -15.13 -33.06 -3.93
C LEU A 10 -15.47 -32.26 -2.66
N ILE A 11 -16.62 -32.59 -2.04
CA ILE A 11 -17.09 -32.06 -0.76
C ILE A 11 -17.27 -33.24 0.20
N TYR A 12 -16.64 -33.17 1.36
CA TYR A 12 -16.77 -34.16 2.44
C TYR A 12 -17.49 -33.52 3.63
N GLY A 13 -18.50 -34.17 4.15
CA GLY A 13 -19.17 -33.77 5.40
C GLY A 13 -18.94 -34.83 6.48
N GLU A 14 -18.59 -34.39 7.69
CA GLU A 14 -18.56 -35.21 8.89
C GLU A 14 -19.48 -34.54 9.92
N PHE A 15 -20.68 -35.09 10.08
CA PHE A 15 -21.72 -34.50 10.92
C PHE A 15 -21.49 -34.74 12.41
N ASP A 16 -20.70 -35.76 12.77
CA ASP A 16 -20.33 -36.02 14.16
C ASP A 16 -19.36 -34.96 14.70
N THR A 17 -18.64 -34.26 13.81
CA THR A 17 -17.64 -33.23 14.15
C THR A 17 -17.99 -31.85 13.61
N ASP A 18 -19.22 -31.66 13.12
CA ASP A 18 -19.70 -30.41 12.51
C ASP A 18 -18.78 -29.85 11.41
N MET A 19 -18.15 -30.74 10.62
CA MET A 19 -17.17 -30.35 9.60
C MET A 19 -17.72 -30.51 8.19
N VAL A 20 -17.51 -29.48 7.36
CA VAL A 20 -17.60 -29.57 5.89
C VAL A 20 -16.25 -29.20 5.30
N ARG A 21 -15.70 -30.08 4.46
CA ARG A 21 -14.39 -29.93 3.81
C ARG A 21 -14.53 -29.93 2.29
N VAL A 22 -13.90 -28.95 1.64
CA VAL A 22 -13.70 -28.93 0.20
C VAL A 22 -12.29 -29.45 -0.09
N ASN A 23 -12.17 -30.54 -0.86
CA ASN A 23 -10.86 -31.18 -1.08
C ASN A 23 -10.02 -30.50 -2.19
N HIS A 24 -10.65 -29.66 -3.01
CA HIS A 24 -10.07 -28.89 -4.12
C HIS A 24 -10.25 -27.37 -3.92
N ASN A 25 -10.17 -26.59 -5.00
CA ASN A 25 -10.41 -25.16 -4.96
C ASN A 25 -11.90 -24.86 -4.76
N LEU A 26 -12.19 -23.78 -4.02
CA LEU A 26 -13.53 -23.22 -3.86
C LEU A 26 -13.56 -21.86 -4.57
N GLY A 27 -14.40 -21.72 -5.59
CA GLY A 27 -14.57 -20.48 -6.34
C GLY A 27 -15.93 -19.84 -6.08
N VAL A 28 -15.96 -18.52 -5.93
CA VAL A 28 -17.17 -17.70 -5.91
C VAL A 28 -17.14 -16.81 -7.15
N GLY A 29 -18.04 -17.04 -8.10
CA GLY A 29 -18.08 -16.35 -9.41
C GLY A 29 -17.07 -16.87 -10.43
N CYS A 30 -15.90 -17.36 -10.00
CA CYS A 30 -14.80 -17.76 -10.87
C CYS A 30 -14.61 -19.28 -11.04
N SER A 31 -13.96 -19.67 -12.15
CA SER A 31 -13.44 -21.03 -12.41
C SER A 31 -11.92 -21.10 -12.62
N ALA A 32 -11.24 -19.96 -12.65
CA ALA A 32 -9.78 -19.85 -12.76
C ALA A 32 -9.15 -19.66 -11.36
N PHE A 33 -8.04 -20.35 -11.10
CA PHE A 33 -7.38 -20.39 -9.79
C PHE A 33 -5.87 -20.10 -9.84
N GLY A 34 -5.40 -19.52 -10.95
CA GLY A 34 -3.98 -19.15 -11.10
C GLY A 34 -2.98 -20.32 -11.02
N GLY A 35 -3.44 -21.55 -11.27
CA GLY A 35 -2.62 -22.77 -11.10
C GLY A 35 -2.45 -23.23 -9.64
N GLY A 36 -3.04 -22.53 -8.67
CA GLY A 36 -3.04 -22.93 -7.27
C GLY A 36 -3.95 -24.13 -6.98
N THR A 37 -3.63 -24.86 -5.91
CA THR A 37 -4.46 -25.95 -5.37
C THR A 37 -4.94 -25.61 -3.96
N LYS A 38 -6.16 -26.04 -3.62
CA LYS A 38 -6.84 -25.75 -2.34
C LYS A 38 -7.02 -24.24 -2.08
N VAL A 39 -7.35 -23.49 -3.13
CA VAL A 39 -7.53 -22.04 -3.11
C VAL A 39 -9.00 -21.68 -2.89
N LEU A 40 -9.27 -20.69 -2.02
CA LEU A 40 -10.52 -19.94 -2.00
C LEU A 40 -10.35 -18.71 -2.92
N ALA A 41 -11.05 -18.70 -4.05
CA ALA A 41 -11.00 -17.60 -5.02
C ALA A 41 -12.35 -16.87 -5.06
N LEU A 42 -12.28 -15.53 -5.07
CA LEU A 42 -13.44 -14.65 -5.20
C LEU A 42 -13.23 -13.80 -6.45
N GLU A 43 -14.18 -13.86 -7.38
CA GLU A 43 -14.23 -12.92 -8.50
C GLU A 43 -14.73 -11.55 -8.04
N ASN A 44 -14.36 -10.50 -8.77
CA ASN A 44 -14.88 -9.16 -8.52
C ASN A 44 -16.40 -9.16 -8.62
N GLY A 45 -17.04 -8.68 -7.56
CA GLY A 45 -18.49 -8.50 -7.47
C GLY A 45 -18.88 -7.04 -7.36
N THR A 46 -20.18 -6.80 -7.25
CA THR A 46 -20.68 -5.49 -6.83
C THR A 46 -20.48 -5.34 -5.32
N PRO A 47 -19.83 -4.26 -4.83
CA PRO A 47 -19.63 -4.04 -3.40
C PRO A 47 -20.96 -4.03 -2.63
N PRO A 48 -21.03 -4.65 -1.44
CA PRO A 48 -22.18 -4.51 -0.56
C PRO A 48 -22.47 -3.03 -0.22
N VAL A 49 -23.75 -2.68 -0.20
CA VAL A 49 -24.21 -1.32 0.12
C VAL A 49 -24.82 -1.19 1.53
N ALA A 50 -25.16 -2.31 2.16
CA ALA A 50 -25.75 -2.34 3.50
C ALA A 50 -25.07 -3.42 4.34
N PRO A 51 -24.84 -3.16 5.65
CA PRO A 51 -24.33 -4.17 6.56
C PRO A 51 -25.39 -5.25 6.83
N ILE A 52 -24.92 -6.37 7.36
CA ILE A 52 -25.75 -7.46 7.90
C ILE A 52 -25.33 -7.71 9.36
N ASN A 53 -26.10 -8.51 10.10
CA ASN A 53 -25.66 -9.05 11.38
C ASN A 53 -24.55 -10.11 11.14
N GLY A 54 -23.36 -9.63 10.82
CA GLY A 54 -22.22 -10.45 10.41
C GLY A 54 -21.17 -9.63 9.65
N VAL A 55 -20.22 -10.36 9.07
CA VAL A 55 -19.16 -9.78 8.22
C VAL A 55 -19.40 -10.16 6.77
N LEU A 56 -18.99 -9.29 5.86
CA LEU A 56 -19.04 -9.55 4.43
C LEU A 56 -17.63 -9.51 3.88
N LEU A 57 -17.12 -10.65 3.39
CA LEU A 57 -15.88 -10.73 2.62
C LEU A 57 -16.21 -10.66 1.12
N TYR A 58 -15.56 -9.75 0.40
CA TYR A 58 -15.80 -9.58 -1.03
C TYR A 58 -14.55 -9.02 -1.74
N ALA A 59 -14.55 -9.12 -3.05
CA ALA A 59 -13.61 -8.43 -3.93
C ALA A 59 -14.39 -7.54 -4.91
N ASP A 60 -13.81 -6.42 -5.32
CA ASP A 60 -14.40 -5.48 -6.27
C ASP A 60 -13.36 -4.90 -7.23
N GLU A 61 -13.87 -4.30 -8.30
CA GLU A 61 -13.08 -3.46 -9.20
C GLU A 61 -12.65 -2.16 -8.50
N PRO A 62 -11.51 -1.55 -8.90
CA PRO A 62 -10.64 -1.92 -10.01
C PRO A 62 -9.39 -2.74 -9.62
N SER A 63 -9.21 -3.09 -8.34
CA SER A 63 -7.94 -3.67 -7.85
C SER A 63 -8.03 -5.13 -7.41
N SER A 64 -9.20 -5.78 -7.53
CA SER A 64 -9.42 -7.17 -7.09
C SER A 64 -8.95 -7.44 -5.66
N GLU A 65 -9.10 -6.44 -4.80
CA GLU A 65 -8.66 -6.53 -3.42
C GLU A 65 -9.66 -7.28 -2.56
N LEU A 66 -9.16 -8.11 -1.64
CA LEU A 66 -9.97 -8.66 -0.57
C LEU A 66 -10.35 -7.55 0.40
N LYS A 67 -11.66 -7.34 0.55
CA LYS A 67 -12.27 -6.36 1.46
C LYS A 67 -13.18 -7.05 2.46
N VAL A 68 -13.33 -6.41 3.61
CA VAL A 68 -14.30 -6.79 4.63
C VAL A 68 -15.18 -5.60 4.99
N MET A 69 -16.50 -5.84 5.09
CA MET A 69 -17.46 -4.93 5.71
C MET A 69 -17.94 -5.51 7.04
N ASP A 70 -17.94 -4.69 8.09
CA ASP A 70 -18.49 -5.03 9.40
C ASP A 70 -20.00 -4.69 9.54
N GLU A 71 -20.59 -5.02 10.69
CA GLU A 71 -22.00 -4.74 10.99
C GLU A 71 -22.32 -3.23 11.08
N ALA A 72 -21.31 -2.40 11.33
CA ALA A 72 -21.46 -0.94 11.34
C ALA A 72 -21.32 -0.32 9.93
N GLY A 73 -21.05 -1.14 8.91
CA GLY A 73 -20.84 -0.71 7.53
C GLY A 73 -19.46 -0.11 7.27
N ASN A 74 -18.50 -0.26 8.19
CA ASN A 74 -17.12 0.13 7.94
C ASN A 74 -16.49 -0.85 6.97
N VAL A 75 -15.73 -0.34 6.00
CA VAL A 75 -15.01 -1.16 5.03
C VAL A 75 -13.51 -1.06 5.27
N THR A 76 -12.85 -2.21 5.28
CA THR A 76 -11.39 -2.32 5.36
C THR A 76 -10.89 -3.20 4.22
N THR A 77 -9.88 -2.72 3.50
CA THR A 77 -9.11 -3.55 2.57
C THR A 77 -8.16 -4.45 3.36
N LEU A 78 -8.27 -5.77 3.19
CA LEU A 78 -7.38 -6.76 3.80
C LEU A 78 -6.16 -7.07 2.91
N SER A 79 -6.28 -6.96 1.59
CA SER A 79 -5.13 -7.04 0.66
C SER A 79 -4.61 -5.63 0.36
N PRO A 80 -3.48 -5.21 0.94
CA PRO A 80 -3.18 -3.80 1.20
C PRO A 80 -2.77 -2.94 -0.02
N HIS A 81 -3.21 -3.22 -1.24
CA HIS A 81 -2.76 -2.50 -2.44
C HIS A 81 -3.68 -1.34 -2.89
N HIS A 82 -4.43 -0.73 -1.96
CA HIS A 82 -5.40 0.33 -2.27
C HIS A 82 -4.81 1.74 -2.20
N PHE A 83 -4.30 2.26 -3.31
CA PHE A 83 -3.73 3.61 -3.42
C PHE A 83 -4.65 4.58 -4.18
N SER A 84 -5.89 4.75 -3.74
CA SER A 84 -6.87 5.61 -4.44
C SER A 84 -6.75 7.10 -4.09
N LEU A 85 -6.20 7.43 -2.91
CA LEU A 85 -6.04 8.83 -2.46
C LEU A 85 -4.59 9.34 -2.55
N MET A 86 -3.64 8.49 -2.92
CA MET A 86 -2.24 8.84 -3.06
C MET A 86 -1.52 7.92 -4.06
N ARG A 87 -0.28 8.25 -4.42
CA ARG A 87 0.58 7.32 -5.17
C ARG A 87 1.39 6.44 -4.19
N PRO A 88 1.65 5.17 -4.52
CA PRO A 88 2.57 4.34 -3.74
C PRO A 88 3.95 4.98 -3.65
N SER A 89 4.62 4.90 -2.50
CA SER A 89 5.97 5.45 -2.32
C SER A 89 7.03 4.66 -3.09
N GLU A 90 6.82 3.36 -3.27
CA GLU A 90 7.71 2.47 -4.00
C GLU A 90 6.96 1.23 -4.52
N PRO A 91 7.55 0.43 -5.44
CA PRO A 91 6.84 -0.67 -6.12
C PRO A 91 6.23 -1.72 -5.19
N MET A 92 6.87 -2.01 -4.05
CA MET A 92 6.39 -2.98 -3.05
C MET A 92 5.55 -2.32 -1.95
N ALA A 93 5.16 -1.05 -2.11
CA ALA A 93 4.39 -0.35 -1.11
C ALA A 93 3.02 -1.01 -0.90
N TRP A 94 2.66 -1.04 0.38
CA TRP A 94 1.36 -1.46 0.84
C TRP A 94 0.75 -0.32 1.64
N SER A 95 -0.57 -0.30 1.64
CA SER A 95 -1.39 0.76 2.19
C SER A 95 -2.41 0.20 3.16
N TYR A 96 -2.70 1.00 4.18
CA TYR A 96 -3.93 0.87 4.92
C TYR A 96 -4.96 1.80 4.28
N TRP A 97 -6.12 1.27 3.92
CA TRP A 97 -7.24 2.04 3.40
C TRP A 97 -8.50 1.67 4.16
N SER A 98 -9.27 2.69 4.53
CA SER A 98 -10.55 2.51 5.21
C SER A 98 -11.54 3.61 4.84
N GLU A 99 -12.82 3.25 4.78
CA GLU A 99 -13.94 4.17 4.56
C GLU A 99 -14.95 4.04 5.70
N ASN A 100 -15.36 5.20 6.21
CA ASN A 100 -16.51 5.33 7.09
C ASN A 100 -17.58 6.15 6.38
N ARG A 101 -18.62 5.47 5.90
CA ARG A 101 -19.72 6.10 5.14
C ARG A 101 -20.64 6.95 6.02
N ALA A 102 -20.79 6.60 7.30
CA ALA A 102 -21.60 7.39 8.23
C ALA A 102 -21.01 8.80 8.44
N LEU A 103 -19.69 8.94 8.32
CA LEU A 103 -18.97 10.21 8.41
C LEU A 103 -18.61 10.82 7.05
N ASP A 104 -18.92 10.16 5.94
CA ASP A 104 -18.46 10.50 4.58
C ASP A 104 -16.95 10.78 4.54
N ARG A 105 -16.15 9.88 5.12
CA ARG A 105 -14.69 10.04 5.23
C ARG A 105 -13.96 8.78 4.78
N ARG A 106 -12.80 9.02 4.16
CA ARG A 106 -11.85 7.99 3.73
C ARG A 106 -10.48 8.33 4.24
N ILE A 107 -9.72 7.29 4.59
CA ILE A 107 -8.32 7.39 4.94
C ILE A 107 -7.53 6.42 4.08
N ASN A 108 -6.33 6.85 3.71
CA ASN A 108 -5.36 6.03 3.03
C ASN A 108 -4.01 6.37 3.65
N VAL A 109 -3.22 5.36 4.02
CA VAL A 109 -1.90 5.51 4.62
C VAL A 109 -0.93 4.62 3.85
N ASP A 110 0.15 5.19 3.34
CA ASP A 110 1.27 4.40 2.81
C ASP A 110 2.09 3.85 3.97
N MET A 111 1.86 2.59 4.28
CA MET A 111 2.46 1.95 5.44
C MET A 111 3.93 1.66 5.21
N LEU A 112 4.34 1.37 3.97
CA LEU A 112 5.76 1.18 3.66
C LEU A 112 6.53 2.49 3.86
N ARG A 113 5.99 3.63 3.39
CA ARG A 113 6.58 4.94 3.65
C ARG A 113 6.69 5.26 5.14
N VAL A 114 5.67 4.91 5.93
CA VAL A 114 5.72 5.08 7.39
C VAL A 114 6.89 4.27 7.97
N VAL A 115 7.03 2.99 7.58
CA VAL A 115 8.16 2.17 8.04
C VAL A 115 9.50 2.76 7.60
N ARG A 116 9.64 3.25 6.35
CA ARG A 116 10.87 3.93 5.90
C ARG A 116 11.22 5.16 6.75
N VAL A 117 10.22 5.95 7.16
CA VAL A 117 10.44 7.09 8.06
C VAL A 117 10.95 6.60 9.42
N VAL A 118 10.36 5.52 9.96
CA VAL A 118 10.79 4.92 11.23
C VAL A 118 12.22 4.40 11.14
N GLU A 119 12.59 3.68 10.07
CA GLU A 119 13.97 3.20 9.84
C GLU A 119 14.98 4.36 9.90
N ARG A 120 14.65 5.51 9.29
CA ARG A 120 15.51 6.71 9.33
C ARG A 120 15.63 7.32 10.73
N MET A 121 14.54 7.32 11.49
CA MET A 121 14.54 7.90 12.84
C MET A 121 15.21 6.99 13.87
N SER A 122 15.10 5.67 13.71
CA SER A 122 15.66 4.68 14.64
C SER A 122 17.09 4.26 14.28
N GLY A 123 17.48 4.35 13.00
CA GLY A 123 18.70 3.74 12.47
C GLY A 123 18.60 2.21 12.32
N GLU A 124 17.44 1.62 12.59
CA GLU A 124 17.20 0.18 12.48
C GLU A 124 16.55 -0.15 11.14
N ARG A 125 17.08 -1.17 10.45
CA ARG A 125 16.49 -1.71 9.23
C ARG A 125 15.32 -2.64 9.59
N MET A 126 14.12 -2.31 9.11
CA MET A 126 12.87 -3.03 9.33
C MET A 126 12.30 -3.63 8.03
N VAL A 127 12.65 -3.09 6.86
CA VAL A 127 12.20 -3.58 5.56
C VAL A 127 13.33 -4.35 4.88
N LEU A 128 13.03 -5.62 4.60
CA LEU A 128 13.86 -6.51 3.80
C LEU A 128 13.12 -6.80 2.50
N GLU A 129 13.82 -6.64 1.38
CA GLU A 129 13.35 -7.09 0.08
C GLU A 129 14.24 -8.26 -0.33
N ALA A 130 13.70 -9.20 -1.09
CA ALA A 130 14.44 -10.33 -1.62
C ALA A 130 13.96 -10.64 -3.03
N THR A 131 14.83 -11.21 -3.85
CA THR A 131 14.45 -11.80 -5.13
C THR A 131 13.67 -13.10 -4.93
N GLY A 132 13.02 -13.61 -5.98
CA GLY A 132 12.17 -14.80 -5.88
C GLY A 132 12.91 -16.09 -5.49
N ASP A 133 14.23 -16.11 -5.59
CA ASP A 133 15.14 -17.15 -5.12
C ASP A 133 15.54 -17.00 -3.64
N GLY A 134 15.07 -15.95 -2.95
CA GLY A 134 15.26 -15.72 -1.52
C GLY A 134 16.50 -14.92 -1.15
N GLU A 135 17.30 -14.49 -2.13
CA GLU A 135 18.47 -13.65 -1.87
C GLU A 135 18.05 -12.24 -1.41
N PRO A 136 18.51 -11.75 -0.25
CA PRO A 136 18.18 -10.42 0.22
C PRO A 136 18.73 -9.35 -0.73
N LEU A 137 17.86 -8.45 -1.17
CA LEU A 137 18.27 -7.26 -1.88
C LEU A 137 18.99 -6.30 -0.92
N PRO A 138 20.02 -5.59 -1.43
CA PRO A 138 20.65 -4.53 -0.67
C PRO A 138 19.58 -3.53 -0.25
N ALA A 139 19.76 -2.92 0.93
CA ALA A 139 18.86 -1.85 1.35
C ALA A 139 18.80 -0.82 0.23
N ARG A 140 17.60 -0.49 -0.24
CA ARG A 140 17.41 0.64 -1.13
C ARG A 140 18.01 1.85 -0.43
N SER A 141 19.09 2.40 -0.98
CA SER A 141 19.45 3.78 -0.68
C SER A 141 18.19 4.59 -0.94
N CYS A 142 17.78 5.43 -0.01
CA CYS A 142 16.73 6.40 -0.27
C CYS A 142 17.27 7.32 -1.38
N GLU A 143 17.11 6.96 -2.65
CA GLU A 143 17.74 7.64 -3.79
C GLU A 143 17.30 9.12 -3.88
N GLY A 144 16.19 9.47 -3.23
CA GLY A 144 15.76 10.86 -3.07
C GLY A 144 16.49 11.67 -1.99
N GLU A 145 17.22 11.07 -1.05
CA GLU A 145 17.99 11.84 -0.05
C GLU A 145 19.33 12.32 -0.60
N GLY A 146 19.99 11.53 -1.44
CA GLY A 146 21.20 11.98 -2.14
C GLY A 146 20.92 13.18 -3.05
N GLU A 147 19.86 13.11 -3.87
CA GLU A 147 19.45 14.23 -4.71
C GLU A 147 19.02 15.45 -3.89
N LEU A 148 18.27 15.27 -2.80
CA LEU A 148 17.83 16.38 -1.96
C LEU A 148 18.99 17.00 -1.17
N GLU A 149 19.98 16.22 -0.76
CA GLU A 149 21.18 16.69 -0.07
C GLU A 149 22.14 17.40 -1.02
N VAL A 150 22.28 16.90 -2.25
CA VAL A 150 22.96 17.61 -3.35
C VAL A 150 22.24 18.92 -3.65
N LEU A 151 20.93 18.92 -3.86
CA LEU A 151 20.13 20.13 -4.10
C LEU A 151 20.21 21.12 -2.93
N ARG A 152 20.25 20.66 -1.68
CA ARG A 152 20.44 21.51 -0.49
C ARG A 152 21.84 22.10 -0.41
N THR A 153 22.84 21.41 -0.94
CA THR A 153 24.22 21.88 -1.01
C THR A 153 24.35 22.92 -2.12
N GLU A 154 23.84 22.63 -3.31
CA GLU A 154 23.76 23.57 -4.44
C GLU A 154 22.99 24.84 -4.08
N LEU A 155 21.86 24.73 -3.36
CA LEU A 155 21.09 25.87 -2.89
C LEU A 155 21.89 26.77 -1.94
N ARG A 156 22.69 26.17 -1.05
CA ARG A 156 23.57 26.91 -0.12
C ARG A 156 24.65 27.67 -0.88
N GLU A 157 25.30 27.02 -1.84
CA GLU A 157 26.34 27.63 -2.67
C GLU A 157 25.79 28.78 -3.53
N ALA A 158 24.62 28.58 -4.14
CA ALA A 158 23.94 29.62 -4.90
C ALA A 158 23.56 30.83 -4.03
N GLN A 159 23.11 30.61 -2.79
CA GLN A 159 22.83 31.68 -1.84
C GLN A 159 24.09 32.46 -1.44
N GLU A 160 25.21 31.78 -1.22
CA GLU A 160 26.52 32.40 -0.94
C GLU A 160 26.99 33.27 -2.13
N GLN A 161 26.86 32.76 -3.35
CA GLN A 161 27.18 33.49 -4.58
C GLN A 161 26.35 34.76 -4.74
N ILE A 162 25.03 34.67 -4.51
CA ILE A 162 24.13 35.82 -4.55
C ILE A 162 24.56 36.87 -3.53
N ARG A 163 24.90 36.47 -2.31
CA ARG A 163 25.37 37.38 -1.26
C ARG A 163 26.63 38.13 -1.69
N LEU A 164 27.63 37.43 -2.21
CA LEU A 164 28.88 38.04 -2.67
C LEU A 164 28.67 38.99 -3.85
N LEU A 165 27.75 38.66 -4.76
CA LEU A 165 27.37 39.54 -5.86
C LEU A 165 26.65 40.79 -5.36
N GLN A 166 25.76 40.66 -4.37
CA GLN A 166 25.10 41.82 -3.74
C GLN A 166 26.12 42.75 -3.07
N GLU A 167 27.12 42.21 -2.37
CA GLU A 167 28.21 43.00 -1.77
C GLU A 167 29.06 43.71 -2.84
N ARG A 168 29.37 43.03 -3.95
CA ARG A 168 30.10 43.64 -5.08
C ARG A 168 29.30 44.72 -5.79
N VAL A 169 28.00 44.51 -6.00
CA VAL A 169 27.12 45.51 -6.62
C VAL A 169 27.01 46.73 -5.71
N GLY A 170 26.82 46.54 -4.39
CA GLY A 170 26.79 47.66 -3.44
C GLY A 170 28.11 48.46 -3.38
N ALA A 171 29.26 47.81 -3.58
CA ALA A 171 30.55 48.50 -3.69
C ALA A 171 30.75 49.22 -5.04
N LEU A 172 29.99 48.83 -6.07
CA LEU A 172 30.04 49.41 -7.42
C LEU A 172 28.92 50.43 -7.67
N GLU A 173 27.96 50.58 -6.76
CA GLU A 173 27.01 51.69 -6.78
C GLU A 173 27.73 52.95 -6.28
N PRO A 174 28.11 53.90 -7.17
CA PRO A 174 28.63 55.17 -6.72
C PRO A 174 27.54 55.86 -5.90
N GLY A 175 27.94 56.38 -4.74
CA GLY A 175 27.06 57.10 -3.83
C GLY A 175 26.14 58.04 -4.60
N THR A 176 24.84 57.92 -4.33
CA THR A 176 23.85 58.90 -4.77
C THR A 176 24.42 60.29 -4.49
N PRO A 177 24.51 61.19 -5.48
CA PRO A 177 24.94 62.54 -5.21
C PRO A 177 23.95 63.17 -4.23
N GLN A 178 24.36 63.31 -2.97
CA GLN A 178 23.75 64.29 -2.08
C GLN A 178 24.10 65.65 -2.66
N ASP A 179 23.22 66.19 -3.50
CA ASP A 179 23.34 67.54 -4.02
C ASP A 179 22.22 68.40 -3.40
N ARG A 180 22.68 69.29 -2.49
CA ARG A 180 22.13 70.58 -2.04
C ARG A 180 21.10 70.62 -0.90
#